data_AF-X0U8S2-F1
#
_entry.id   AF-X0U8S2-F1
#
_cell.length_a   1.000
_cell.length_b   1.000
_cell.length_c   1.000
_cell.angle_alpha   90.00
_cell.angle_beta   90.00
_cell.angle_gamma   90.00
#
_symmetry.space_group_name_H-M   'P 1'
#
loop_
_entity.id
_entity.type
_entity.pdbx_description
1 polymer ?
#
loop_
_entity_poly.entity_id
_entity_poly.type
_entity_poly.pdbx_seq_one_letter_code
_entity_poly.pdbx_strand_id
1 'polypeptide(L)'
;MNENFPVHWLGEIVEEIYLRKPKEITLSTGKTPSGHIHLGILREIIICDALRRIFEEDGKKVNNLLFFDSLDAAKRFPPYIAIDFQNEHIGKPFAMIPCPNEDCRCESYAHHYGNELIGVFPDFGIKINVIWTHELYKTKEMQEKIKIALENTKLIKEILRKYILPTLKEGDKDDFKKMQK
;
A
#
# COMPACT_ATOMS: atom_id res chain seq x y z
N MET A 1 -6.72 -6.10 36.76
CA MET A 1 -7.79 -7.05 36.42
C MET A 1 -7.17 -8.05 35.46
N ASN A 2 -6.83 -9.24 35.97
CA ASN A 2 -6.34 -10.35 35.15
C ASN A 2 -7.55 -11.16 34.70
N GLU A 3 -8.13 -10.80 33.56
CA GLU A 3 -8.98 -11.73 32.83
C GLU A 3 -8.10 -12.39 31.79
N ASN A 4 -7.81 -13.67 32.02
CA ASN A 4 -7.00 -14.49 31.12
C ASN A 4 -7.87 -14.83 29.91
N PHE A 5 -7.96 -13.89 28.96
CA PHE A 5 -8.54 -14.16 27.65
C PHE A 5 -7.77 -15.31 26.98
N PRO A 6 -8.43 -16.17 26.18
CA PRO A 6 -7.72 -17.12 25.35
C PRO A 6 -6.63 -16.37 24.56
N VAL A 7 -5.47 -16.99 24.35
CA VAL A 7 -4.34 -16.39 23.61
C VAL A 7 -4.89 -15.73 22.36
N HIS A 8 -4.94 -14.40 22.40
CA HIS A 8 -5.48 -13.62 21.31
C HIS A 8 -4.46 -13.76 20.18
N TRP A 9 -4.87 -14.07 18.96
CA TRP A 9 -3.95 -14.27 17.82
C TRP A 9 -3.05 -13.04 17.56
N LEU A 10 -3.47 -11.83 17.99
CA LEU A 10 -2.58 -10.66 17.98
C LEU A 10 -1.44 -10.75 19.00
N GLY A 11 -1.64 -11.43 20.13
CA GLY A 11 -0.62 -11.61 21.17
C GLY A 11 0.59 -12.36 20.63
N GLU A 12 0.38 -13.44 19.87
CA GLU A 12 1.47 -14.17 19.19
C GLU A 12 2.26 -13.24 18.25
N ILE A 13 1.56 -12.40 17.47
CA ILE A 13 2.20 -11.42 16.58
C ILE A 13 2.99 -10.37 17.36
N VAL A 14 2.45 -9.91 18.49
CA VAL A 14 3.12 -8.93 19.38
C VAL A 14 4.41 -9.53 19.95
N GLU A 15 4.35 -10.77 20.44
CA GLU A 15 5.53 -11.49 20.93
C GLU A 15 6.58 -11.67 19.84
N GLU A 16 6.19 -12.09 18.64
CA GLU A 16 7.09 -12.21 17.50
C GLU A 16 7.77 -10.88 17.13
N ILE A 17 7.04 -9.77 17.18
CA ILE A 17 7.60 -8.44 16.94
C ILE A 17 8.60 -8.08 18.05
N TYR A 18 8.26 -8.32 19.33
CA TYR A 18 9.16 -8.03 20.44
C TYR A 18 10.44 -8.87 20.44
N LEU A 19 10.36 -10.13 20.00
CA LEU A 19 11.53 -11.01 19.86
C LEU A 19 12.58 -10.45 18.87
N ARG A 20 12.16 -9.64 17.90
CA ARG A 20 13.06 -8.95 16.95
C ARG A 20 13.81 -7.76 17.59
N LYS A 21 13.43 -7.36 18.82
CA LYS A 21 13.98 -6.22 19.57
C LYS A 21 14.05 -4.93 18.71
N PRO A 22 12.95 -4.51 18.07
CA PRO A 22 12.96 -3.34 17.21
C PRO A 22 13.25 -2.07 18.01
N LYS A 23 14.04 -1.16 17.44
CA LYS A 23 14.26 0.18 18.01
C LYS A 23 13.01 1.06 17.88
N GLU A 24 12.25 0.87 16.80
CA GLU A 24 11.03 1.57 16.47
C GLU A 24 10.07 0.60 15.79
N ILE A 25 8.77 0.75 16.05
CA ILE A 25 7.74 -0.12 15.46
C ILE A 25 7.11 0.65 14.30
N THR A 26 7.22 0.11 13.09
CA THR A 26 6.54 0.64 11.91
C THR A 26 5.58 -0.40 11.38
N LEU A 27 4.30 -0.05 11.34
CA LEU A 27 3.22 -0.83 10.75
C LEU A 27 2.81 -0.10 9.47
N SER A 28 2.70 -0.84 8.38
CA SER A 28 2.39 -0.25 7.07
C SER A 28 1.37 -1.08 6.34
N THR A 29 0.41 -0.39 5.73
CA THR A 29 -0.60 -0.94 4.84
C THR A 29 -0.53 -0.25 3.48
N GLY A 30 -1.10 -0.85 2.44
CA GLY A 30 -1.01 -0.32 1.08
C GLY A 30 -2.32 -0.46 0.29
N LYS A 31 -2.68 0.57 -0.49
CA LYS A 31 -3.82 0.50 -1.40
C LYS A 31 -3.63 1.36 -2.64
N THR A 32 -3.83 0.79 -3.82
CA THR A 32 -4.00 1.59 -5.05
C THR A 32 -5.41 2.23 -5.09
N PRO A 33 -5.53 3.57 -5.19
CA PRO A 33 -6.82 4.27 -5.32
C PRO A 33 -7.38 4.20 -6.75
N SER A 34 -7.66 2.99 -7.24
CA SER A 34 -8.11 2.72 -8.61
C SER A 34 -9.62 2.86 -8.82
N GLY A 35 -10.35 3.30 -7.81
CA GLY A 35 -11.81 3.43 -7.77
C GLY A 35 -12.27 3.37 -6.31
N HIS A 36 -13.59 3.34 -6.09
CA HIS A 36 -14.18 3.21 -4.75
C HIS A 36 -13.51 2.08 -3.96
N ILE A 37 -13.06 2.41 -2.76
CA ILE A 37 -12.29 1.49 -1.93
C ILE A 37 -13.27 0.66 -1.10
N HIS A 38 -13.27 -0.66 -1.34
CA HIS A 38 -14.16 -1.58 -0.64
C HIS A 38 -13.74 -1.82 0.82
N LEU A 39 -14.69 -2.29 1.65
CA LEU A 39 -14.49 -2.59 3.06
C LEU A 39 -13.32 -3.54 3.35
N GLY A 40 -12.97 -4.43 2.42
CA GLY A 40 -11.88 -5.40 2.61
C GLY A 40 -10.52 -4.81 3.02
N ILE A 41 -10.20 -3.56 2.63
CA ILE A 41 -8.94 -2.91 3.10
C ILE A 41 -8.96 -2.64 4.60
N LEU A 42 -10.14 -2.42 5.19
CA LEU A 42 -10.25 -2.14 6.62
C LEU A 42 -9.77 -3.32 7.45
N ARG A 43 -9.83 -4.56 6.94
CA ARG A 43 -9.27 -5.70 7.66
C ARG A 43 -7.78 -5.49 7.94
N GLU A 44 -7.01 -5.07 6.95
CA GLU A 44 -5.58 -4.81 7.11
C GLU A 44 -5.33 -3.62 8.04
N ILE A 45 -6.07 -2.51 7.83
CA ILE A 45 -5.93 -1.29 8.63
C ILE A 45 -6.29 -1.51 10.10
N ILE A 46 -7.39 -2.22 10.39
CA ILE A 46 -7.84 -2.49 11.76
C ILE A 46 -6.84 -3.40 12.48
N ILE A 47 -6.25 -4.37 11.80
CA ILE A 47 -5.22 -5.24 12.39
C ILE A 47 -4.00 -4.41 12.78
N CYS A 48 -3.52 -3.54 11.89
CA CYS A 48 -2.42 -2.62 12.20
C CYS A 48 -2.80 -1.62 13.32
N ASP A 49 -4.03 -1.09 13.34
CA ASP A 49 -4.47 -0.18 14.39
C ASP A 49 -4.58 -0.88 15.76
N ALA A 50 -5.04 -2.14 15.79
CA ALA A 50 -5.08 -2.94 17.01
C ALA A 50 -3.68 -3.20 17.56
N LEU A 51 -2.73 -3.60 16.70
CA LEU A 51 -1.31 -3.74 17.09
C LEU A 51 -0.73 -2.40 17.57
N ARG A 52 -1.01 -1.30 16.88
CA ARG A 52 -0.58 0.05 17.25
C ARG A 52 -1.02 0.38 18.68
N ARG A 53 -2.30 0.13 19.02
CA ARG A 53 -2.84 0.37 20.37
C ARG A 53 -2.12 -0.46 21.43
N ILE A 54 -1.93 -1.75 21.20
CA ILE A 54 -1.23 -2.64 22.13
C ILE A 54 0.19 -2.12 22.40
N PHE A 55 0.94 -1.75 21.36
CA PHE A 55 2.30 -1.23 21.51
C PHE A 55 2.34 0.16 22.16
N GLU A 56 1.40 1.05 21.85
CA GLU A 56 1.30 2.36 22.48
C GLU A 56 0.91 2.27 23.97
N GLU A 57 0.04 1.32 24.35
CA GLU A 57 -0.29 1.02 25.75
C GLU A 57 0.95 0.56 26.54
N ASP A 58 1.87 -0.16 25.89
CA ASP A 58 3.19 -0.53 26.41
C ASP A 58 4.24 0.62 26.35
N GLY A 59 3.82 1.83 26.01
CA GLY A 59 4.67 3.02 25.95
C GLY A 59 5.64 3.05 24.77
N LYS A 60 5.42 2.24 23.72
CA LYS A 60 6.21 2.29 22.49
C LYS A 60 5.70 3.37 21.54
N LYS A 61 6.62 4.01 20.83
CA LYS A 61 6.29 4.84 19.67
C LYS A 61 6.06 3.94 18.45
N VAL A 62 4.90 4.11 17.80
CA VAL A 62 4.52 3.36 16.61
C VAL A 62 4.30 4.30 15.44
N ASN A 63 4.94 4.02 14.30
CA ASN A 63 4.62 4.65 13.03
C ASN A 63 3.58 3.79 12.32
N ASN A 64 2.35 4.26 12.22
CA ASN A 64 1.29 3.57 11.48
C ASN A 64 1.08 4.27 10.14
N LEU A 65 1.38 3.59 9.04
CA LEU A 65 1.45 4.17 7.70
C LEU A 65 0.41 3.52 6.77
N LEU A 66 -0.22 4.33 5.92
CA LEU A 66 -1.00 3.87 4.77
C LEU A 66 -0.39 4.45 3.50
N PHE A 67 0.10 3.58 2.63
CA PHE A 67 0.58 3.98 1.31
C PHE A 67 -0.57 3.95 0.32
N PHE A 68 -0.88 5.11 -0.28
CA PHE A 68 -1.68 5.14 -1.50
C PHE A 68 -0.75 5.05 -2.71
N ASP A 69 -0.82 3.91 -3.42
CA ASP A 69 -0.07 3.61 -4.65
C ASP A 69 -0.61 4.43 -5.85
N SER A 70 -0.58 5.74 -5.67
CA SER A 70 -1.13 6.77 -6.56
C SER A 70 -0.30 6.96 -7.83
N LEU A 71 0.94 6.47 -7.86
CA LEU A 71 1.77 6.43 -9.05
C LEU A 71 1.53 5.17 -9.93
N ASP A 72 0.68 4.23 -9.50
CA ASP A 72 0.31 3.08 -10.32
C ASP A 72 -0.41 3.52 -11.60
N ALA A 73 -0.02 2.91 -12.72
CA ALA A 73 -0.67 3.12 -14.00
C ALA A 73 -2.07 2.49 -14.02
N ALA A 74 -3.05 3.22 -14.56
CA ALA A 74 -4.41 2.74 -14.77
C ALA A 74 -4.44 1.64 -15.84
N LYS A 75 -4.33 0.37 -15.40
CA LYS A 75 -4.43 -0.81 -16.28
C LYS A 75 -5.86 -1.12 -16.72
N ARG A 76 -6.83 -0.74 -15.88
CA ARG A 76 -8.26 -0.84 -16.12
C ARG A 76 -8.98 0.18 -15.23
N PHE A 77 -10.16 0.59 -15.64
CA PHE A 77 -11.07 1.36 -14.79
C PHE A 77 -12.28 0.52 -14.39
N PRO A 78 -12.95 0.87 -13.28
CA PRO A 78 -14.27 0.33 -12.95
C PRO A 78 -15.31 0.65 -14.02
N PRO A 79 -16.34 -0.20 -14.19
CA PRO A 79 -17.34 -0.04 -15.25
C PRO A 79 -18.22 1.21 -15.10
N TYR A 80 -18.26 1.83 -13.92
CA TYR A 80 -19.02 3.07 -13.67
C TYR A 80 -18.29 4.33 -14.15
N ILE A 81 -17.02 4.23 -14.58
CA ILE A 81 -16.30 5.34 -15.20
C ILE A 81 -16.67 5.41 -16.68
N ALA A 82 -16.97 6.59 -17.20
CA ALA A 82 -17.36 6.79 -18.59
C ALA A 82 -16.29 6.26 -19.57
N ILE A 83 -16.71 5.56 -20.63
CA ILE A 83 -15.79 4.88 -21.56
C ILE A 83 -14.79 5.83 -22.23
N ASP A 84 -15.23 7.04 -22.58
CA ASP A 84 -14.37 8.05 -23.20
C ASP A 84 -13.26 8.51 -22.25
N PHE A 85 -13.61 8.71 -20.97
CA PHE A 85 -12.64 9.01 -19.91
C PHE A 85 -11.64 7.86 -19.73
N GLN A 86 -12.11 6.60 -19.75
CA GLN A 86 -11.23 5.44 -19.65
C GLN A 86 -10.22 5.42 -20.80
N ASN A 87 -10.70 5.58 -22.04
CA ASN A 87 -9.88 5.55 -23.25
C ASN A 87 -8.82 6.67 -23.25
N GLU A 88 -9.17 7.85 -22.76
CA GLU A 88 -8.26 8.99 -22.68
C GLU A 88 -7.15 8.79 -21.62
N HIS A 89 -7.47 8.13 -20.50
CA HIS A 89 -6.61 8.10 -19.33
C HIS A 89 -5.95 6.74 -19.03
N ILE A 90 -6.26 5.69 -19.80
CA ILE A 90 -5.64 4.38 -19.66
C ILE A 90 -4.10 4.48 -19.75
N GLY A 91 -3.41 3.75 -18.87
CA GLY A 91 -1.95 3.75 -18.78
C GLY A 91 -1.33 4.94 -18.04
N LYS A 92 -2.08 6.02 -17.76
CA LYS A 92 -1.58 7.14 -16.95
C LYS A 92 -1.56 6.76 -15.46
N PRO A 93 -0.63 7.29 -14.65
CA PRO A 93 -0.66 7.14 -13.19
C PRO A 93 -1.92 7.76 -12.58
N PHE A 94 -2.55 7.12 -11.57
CA PHE A 94 -3.79 7.64 -10.98
C PHE A 94 -3.68 9.06 -10.41
N ALA A 95 -2.51 9.45 -9.92
CA ALA A 95 -2.23 10.82 -9.47
C ALA A 95 -2.25 11.87 -10.59
N MET A 96 -2.09 11.44 -11.85
CA MET A 96 -2.00 12.29 -13.04
C MET A 96 -3.28 12.27 -13.88
N ILE A 97 -4.32 11.57 -13.40
CA ILE A 97 -5.63 11.52 -14.03
C ILE A 97 -6.53 12.55 -13.31
N PRO A 98 -7.29 13.40 -14.02
CA PRO A 98 -8.20 14.34 -13.38
C PRO A 98 -9.25 13.62 -12.53
N CYS A 99 -9.90 14.33 -11.61
CA CYS A 99 -11.02 13.75 -10.87
C CYS A 99 -12.12 13.31 -11.86
N PRO A 100 -12.69 12.09 -11.72
CA PRO A 100 -13.75 11.62 -12.61
C PRO A 100 -15.11 12.30 -12.34
N ASN A 101 -15.24 13.06 -11.25
CA ASN A 101 -16.42 13.84 -10.93
C ASN A 101 -16.09 15.34 -11.04
N GLU A 102 -16.67 16.01 -12.03
CA GLU A 102 -16.42 17.42 -12.33
C GLU A 102 -16.82 18.36 -11.17
N ASP A 103 -17.80 17.98 -10.36
CA ASP A 103 -18.25 18.76 -9.20
C ASP A 103 -17.33 18.57 -7.98
N CYS A 104 -16.51 17.50 -7.97
CA CYS A 104 -15.50 17.26 -6.94
C CYS A 104 -14.25 18.07 -7.31
N ARG A 105 -13.88 19.05 -6.47
CA ARG A 105 -12.65 19.83 -6.63
C ARG A 105 -11.40 19.09 -6.15
N CYS A 106 -11.34 17.82 -6.51
CA CYS A 106 -10.37 16.85 -6.01
C CYS A 106 -9.17 16.87 -6.96
N GLU A 107 -7.96 16.90 -6.42
CA GLU A 107 -6.73 17.18 -7.20
C GLU A 107 -6.48 16.15 -8.33
N SER A 108 -6.90 14.91 -8.13
CA SER A 108 -6.79 13.84 -9.12
C SER A 108 -7.78 12.70 -8.84
N TYR A 109 -7.84 11.74 -9.76
CA TYR A 109 -8.55 10.47 -9.60
C TYR A 109 -8.08 9.74 -8.33
N ALA A 110 -6.76 9.69 -8.08
CA ALA A 110 -6.22 9.07 -6.88
C ALA A 110 -6.73 9.76 -5.59
N HIS A 111 -6.74 11.10 -5.58
CA HIS A 111 -7.22 11.87 -4.43
C HIS A 111 -8.72 11.69 -4.22
N HIS A 112 -9.52 11.62 -5.29
CA HIS A 112 -10.96 11.40 -5.20
C HIS A 112 -11.28 10.15 -4.36
N TYR A 113 -10.77 8.98 -4.76
CA TYR A 113 -11.09 7.73 -4.07
C TYR A 113 -10.26 7.51 -2.81
N GLY A 114 -9.02 7.97 -2.75
CA GLY A 114 -8.22 7.86 -1.54
C GLY A 114 -8.80 8.71 -0.40
N ASN A 115 -9.29 9.93 -0.70
CA ASN A 115 -9.89 10.80 0.32
C ASN A 115 -11.24 10.26 0.83
N GLU A 116 -11.99 9.48 0.04
CA GLU A 116 -13.16 8.74 0.55
C GLU A 116 -12.78 7.85 1.73
N LEU A 117 -11.67 7.09 1.60
CA LEU A 117 -11.18 6.24 2.68
C LEU A 117 -10.59 7.06 3.84
N ILE A 118 -9.84 8.13 3.57
CA ILE A 118 -9.29 8.98 4.64
C ILE A 118 -10.43 9.58 5.48
N GLY A 119 -11.51 10.00 4.81
CA GLY A 119 -12.67 10.61 5.45
C GLY A 119 -13.35 9.74 6.49
N VAL A 120 -13.23 8.40 6.40
CA VAL A 120 -13.85 7.49 7.38
C VAL A 120 -13.00 7.24 8.62
N PHE A 121 -11.68 7.51 8.60
CA PHE A 121 -10.81 7.17 9.74
C PHE A 121 -11.19 7.82 11.07
N PRO A 122 -11.63 9.10 11.13
CA PRO A 122 -12.09 9.72 12.37
C PRO A 122 -13.25 8.96 13.02
N ASP A 123 -14.21 8.46 12.23
CA ASP A 123 -15.39 7.76 12.73
C ASP A 123 -15.04 6.42 13.38
N PHE A 124 -13.97 5.77 12.91
CA PHE A 124 -13.44 4.53 13.49
C PHE A 124 -12.36 4.77 14.56
N GLY A 125 -11.99 6.03 14.81
CA GLY A 125 -10.88 6.37 15.71
C GLY A 125 -9.52 5.82 15.26
N ILE A 126 -9.34 5.61 13.95
CA ILE A 126 -8.10 5.08 13.36
C ILE A 126 -7.09 6.21 13.25
N LYS A 127 -5.88 5.99 13.79
CA LYS A 127 -4.76 6.94 13.68
C LYS A 127 -3.73 6.38 12.71
N ILE A 128 -3.65 6.96 11.52
CA ILE A 128 -2.77 6.48 10.45
C ILE A 128 -2.22 7.66 9.65
N ASN A 129 -0.94 7.58 9.28
CA ASN A 129 -0.28 8.58 8.46
C ASN A 129 -0.33 8.13 7.01
N VAL A 130 -1.01 8.92 6.18
CA VAL A 130 -1.15 8.64 4.75
C VAL A 130 0.09 9.11 4.01
N ILE A 131 0.61 8.25 3.13
CA ILE A 131 1.72 8.53 2.23
C ILE A 131 1.24 8.36 0.79
N TRP A 132 1.23 9.45 0.03
CA TRP A 132 0.95 9.40 -1.39
C TRP A 132 2.23 9.07 -2.16
N THR A 133 2.27 7.91 -2.81
CA THR A 133 3.51 7.46 -3.47
C THR A 133 3.99 8.41 -4.56
N HIS A 134 3.09 9.09 -5.28
CA HIS A 134 3.49 10.07 -6.30
C HIS A 134 4.26 11.28 -5.71
N GLU A 135 4.08 11.60 -4.43
CA GLU A 135 4.88 12.60 -3.71
C GLU A 135 6.18 12.00 -3.18
N LEU A 136 6.10 10.80 -2.58
CA LEU A 136 7.26 10.08 -2.07
C LEU A 136 8.34 9.91 -3.15
N TYR A 137 7.95 9.56 -4.38
CA TYR A 137 8.88 9.39 -5.50
C TYR A 137 9.60 10.69 -5.91
N LYS A 138 9.09 11.87 -5.53
CA LYS A 138 9.75 13.17 -5.78
C LYS A 138 10.83 13.48 -4.76
N THR A 139 10.86 12.79 -3.62
CA THR A 139 11.84 13.02 -2.54
C THR A 139 13.23 12.53 -2.94
N LYS A 140 14.28 13.20 -2.43
CA LYS A 140 15.67 12.81 -2.69
C LYS A 140 15.98 11.44 -2.07
N GLU A 141 15.40 11.17 -0.91
CA GLU A 141 15.53 9.90 -0.20
C GLU A 141 15.04 8.73 -1.06
N MET A 142 13.85 8.87 -1.65
CA MET A 142 13.29 7.83 -2.54
C MET A 142 14.09 7.72 -3.84
N GLN A 143 14.55 8.84 -4.42
CA GLN A 143 15.42 8.83 -5.60
C GLN A 143 16.73 8.06 -5.35
N GLU A 144 17.33 8.20 -4.17
CA GLU A 144 18.52 7.43 -3.81
C GLU A 144 18.20 5.93 -3.67
N LYS A 145 17.03 5.56 -3.11
CA LYS A 145 16.59 4.16 -3.08
C LYS A 145 16.37 3.59 -4.48
N ILE A 146 15.79 4.37 -5.39
CA ILE A 146 15.63 3.99 -6.79
C ILE A 146 17.00 3.76 -7.44
N LYS A 147 17.95 4.66 -7.22
CA LYS A 147 19.33 4.52 -7.73
C LYS A 147 19.98 3.23 -7.24
N ILE A 148 19.90 2.92 -5.94
CA ILE A 148 20.41 1.66 -5.37
C ILE A 148 19.78 0.45 -6.08
N ALA A 149 18.47 0.47 -6.32
CA ALA A 149 17.79 -0.62 -7.03
C ALA A 149 18.30 -0.79 -8.46
N LEU A 150 18.49 0.32 -9.20
CA LEU A 150 19.02 0.31 -10.56
C LEU A 150 20.46 -0.23 -10.61
N GLU A 151 21.32 0.17 -9.68
CA GLU A 151 22.70 -0.33 -9.56
C GLU A 151 22.76 -1.83 -9.24
N ASN A 152 21.75 -2.34 -8.52
CA ASN A 152 21.66 -3.73 -8.10
C ASN A 152 20.71 -4.58 -8.97
N THR A 153 20.41 -4.13 -10.19
CA THR A 153 19.46 -4.83 -11.09
C THR A 153 19.79 -6.30 -11.27
N LYS A 154 21.07 -6.68 -11.42
CA LYS A 154 21.48 -8.09 -11.58
C LYS A 154 21.05 -8.95 -10.39
N LEU A 155 21.32 -8.48 -9.17
CA LEU A 155 20.94 -9.17 -7.94
C LEU A 155 19.41 -9.28 -7.82
N ILE A 156 18.67 -8.22 -8.17
CA ILE A 156 17.20 -8.26 -8.20
C ILE A 156 16.72 -9.35 -9.16
N LYS A 157 17.24 -9.39 -10.39
CA LYS A 157 16.89 -10.42 -11.39
C LYS A 157 17.18 -11.84 -10.86
N GLU A 158 18.30 -12.04 -10.16
CA GLU A 158 18.64 -13.33 -9.54
C GLU A 158 17.64 -13.75 -8.45
N ILE A 159 17.30 -12.84 -7.54
CA ILE A 159 16.30 -13.08 -6.49
C ILE A 159 14.95 -13.43 -7.12
N LEU A 160 14.51 -12.67 -8.12
CA LEU A 160 13.23 -12.94 -8.80
C LEU A 160 13.24 -14.30 -9.52
N ARG A 161 14.35 -14.69 -10.17
CA ARG A 161 14.48 -16.03 -10.77
C ARG A 161 14.48 -17.14 -9.72
N LYS A 162 15.03 -16.91 -8.54
CA LYS A 162 15.08 -17.92 -7.48
C LYS A 162 13.71 -18.16 -6.85
N TYR A 163 12.95 -17.09 -6.59
CA TYR A 163 11.74 -17.18 -5.77
C TYR A 163 10.43 -17.01 -6.55
N ILE A 164 10.41 -16.23 -7.65
CA ILE A 164 9.19 -15.98 -8.43
C ILE A 164 9.06 -16.93 -9.61
N LEU A 165 10.13 -17.13 -10.38
CA LEU A 165 10.06 -18.01 -11.56
C LEU A 165 9.50 -19.43 -11.27
N PRO A 166 9.81 -20.09 -10.14
CA PRO A 166 9.26 -21.42 -9.84
C PRO A 166 7.75 -21.41 -9.55
N THR A 167 7.20 -20.26 -9.13
CA THR A 167 5.76 -20.14 -8.78
C THR A 167 4.88 -19.77 -9.97
N LEU A 168 5.47 -19.44 -11.12
CA LEU A 168 4.75 -19.10 -12.34
C LEU A 168 4.20 -20.34 -13.04
N LYS A 169 3.08 -20.19 -13.75
CA LYS A 169 2.57 -21.24 -14.66
C LYS A 169 3.52 -21.37 -15.86
N GLU A 170 3.57 -22.54 -16.49
CA GLU A 170 4.50 -22.81 -17.61
C GLU A 170 4.44 -21.75 -18.72
N GLY A 171 3.25 -21.28 -19.11
CA GLY A 171 3.10 -20.22 -20.12
C GLY A 171 3.69 -18.87 -19.72
N ASP A 172 3.65 -18.52 -18.43
CA ASP A 172 4.13 -17.23 -17.91
C ASP A 172 5.66 -17.24 -17.69
N LYS A 173 6.28 -18.42 -17.58
CA LYS A 173 7.72 -18.57 -17.33
C LYS A 173 8.55 -18.05 -18.50
N ASP A 174 8.10 -18.25 -19.74
CA ASP A 174 8.86 -17.83 -20.91
C ASP A 174 8.81 -16.32 -21.12
N ASP A 175 7.66 -15.70 -20.88
CA ASP A 175 7.53 -14.24 -20.94
C ASP A 175 8.30 -13.59 -19.80
N PHE A 176 8.26 -14.16 -18.60
CA PHE A 176 9.11 -13.73 -17.50
C PHE A 176 10.59 -13.79 -17.88
N LYS A 177 11.08 -14.89 -18.45
CA LYS A 177 12.50 -15.00 -18.88
C LYS A 177 12.86 -13.95 -19.95
N LYS A 178 11.95 -13.62 -20.87
CA LYS A 178 12.16 -12.56 -21.88
C LYS A 178 12.29 -11.19 -21.23
N MET A 179 11.43 -10.85 -20.26
CA MET A 179 11.48 -9.59 -19.52
C MET A 179 12.77 -9.41 -18.71
N GLN A 180 13.46 -10.50 -18.39
CA GLN A 180 14.68 -10.51 -17.59
C GLN A 180 15.97 -10.42 -18.43
N LYS A 181 15.88 -10.42 -19.77
CA LYS A 181 17.02 -10.11 -20.65
C LYS A 181 17.34 -8.63 -20.50
#